data_AF-A0A3C1KEG8-F1
#
_entry.id   AF-A0A3C1KEG8-F1
#
_cell.length_a   1.000
_cell.length_b   1.000
_cell.length_c   1.000
_cell.angle_alpha   90.00
_cell.angle_beta   90.00
_cell.angle_gamma   90.00
#
_symmetry.space_group_name_H-M   'P 1'
#
loop_
_entity.id
_entity.type
_entity.pdbx_description
1 polymer ?
#
loop_
_entity_poly.entity_id
_entity_poly.type
_entity_poly.pdbx_seq_one_letter_code
_entity_poly.pdbx_strand_id
1 'polypeptide(L)'
;GGSAPGGDDYARLVGAWLDDFADRGVTAVGFGYLLLRRATGVPSLARFERMPQPIDHALGPHLAASLAAHDRLAALTDAQLAASVLHVAPDVTEARHHRPGEEAPTVIELRQGAGFQRALVVDPGLAALVGACDGDLAVGVLVAAIADLLEVDADALAADLMPRVRELVVTGFLGFDGPEPTEAAG
;
A
#
# COMPACT_ATOMS: atom_id res chain seq x y z
N GLY A 1 -3.15 22.65 -26.00
CA GLY A 1 -2.78 23.88 -26.70
C GLY A 1 -1.69 24.57 -25.92
N GLY A 2 -0.59 24.92 -26.56
CA GLY A 2 0.52 25.65 -25.96
C GLY A 2 1.45 26.14 -27.07
N SER A 3 1.92 27.38 -26.96
CA SER A 3 2.96 27.92 -27.84
C SER A 3 4.30 27.28 -27.47
N ALA A 4 5.07 26.83 -28.46
CA ALA A 4 6.42 26.32 -28.23
C ALA A 4 7.34 27.41 -27.63
N PRO A 5 8.33 27.03 -26.80
CA PRO A 5 9.35 27.97 -26.33
C PRO A 5 9.98 28.73 -27.51
N GLY A 6 10.01 30.06 -27.42
CA GLY A 6 10.58 30.94 -28.46
C GLY A 6 9.61 31.43 -29.54
N GLY A 7 8.33 31.07 -29.49
CA GLY A 7 7.30 31.68 -30.34
C GLY A 7 6.90 33.09 -29.88
N ASP A 8 6.39 33.91 -30.81
CA ASP A 8 6.06 35.33 -30.57
C ASP A 8 5.09 35.56 -29.39
N ASP A 9 4.16 34.61 -29.18
CA ASP A 9 3.16 34.67 -28.11
C ASP A 9 3.61 34.03 -26.78
N TYR A 10 4.76 33.33 -26.77
CA TYR A 10 5.16 32.49 -25.63
C TYR A 10 5.30 33.29 -24.33
N ALA A 11 6.02 34.42 -24.38
CA ALA A 11 6.25 35.26 -23.20
C ALA A 11 4.94 35.83 -22.62
N ARG A 12 4.02 36.26 -23.49
CA ARG A 12 2.71 36.78 -23.10
C ARG A 12 1.85 35.70 -22.44
N LEU A 13 1.83 34.49 -23.01
CA LEU A 13 1.04 33.37 -22.49
C LEU A 13 1.61 32.85 -21.16
N VAL A 14 2.94 32.80 -21.01
CA VAL A 14 3.57 32.46 -19.73
C VAL A 14 3.28 33.53 -18.68
N GLY A 15 3.37 34.82 -19.02
CA GLY A 15 3.02 35.92 -18.11
C GLY A 15 1.58 35.82 -17.60
N ALA A 16 0.62 35.69 -18.52
CA ALA A 16 -0.80 35.53 -18.15
C ALA A 16 -1.06 34.29 -17.28
N TRP A 17 -0.31 33.20 -17.49
CA TRP A 17 -0.41 31.99 -16.68
C TRP A 17 0.15 32.17 -15.27
N LEU A 18 1.27 32.89 -15.12
CA LEU A 18 1.84 33.21 -13.80
C LEU A 18 0.98 34.21 -13.02
N ASP A 19 0.39 35.19 -13.70
CA ASP A 19 -0.55 36.15 -13.08
C ASP A 19 -1.80 35.43 -12.55
N ASP A 20 -2.35 34.45 -13.28
CA ASP A 20 -3.48 33.63 -12.80
C ASP A 20 -3.12 32.84 -11.52
N PHE A 21 -1.90 32.33 -11.41
CA PHE A 21 -1.45 31.70 -10.16
C PHE A 21 -1.34 32.71 -9.01
N ALA A 22 -0.81 33.90 -9.27
CA ALA A 22 -0.69 34.95 -8.26
C ALA A 22 -2.07 35.41 -7.76
N ASP A 23 -3.02 35.65 -8.66
CA ASP A 23 -4.39 36.07 -8.35
C ASP A 23 -5.15 35.03 -7.52
N ARG A 24 -4.83 33.73 -7.70
CA ARG A 24 -5.39 32.62 -6.91
C ARG A 24 -4.63 32.34 -5.62
N GLY A 25 -3.56 33.07 -5.33
CA GLY A 25 -2.73 32.87 -4.14
C GLY A 25 -1.97 31.53 -4.15
N VAL A 26 -1.60 31.01 -5.32
CA VAL A 26 -0.83 29.76 -5.43
C VAL A 26 0.59 30.00 -4.96
N THR A 27 1.01 29.26 -3.93
CA THR A 27 2.33 29.38 -3.29
C THR A 27 3.32 28.28 -3.71
N ALA A 28 2.81 27.17 -4.27
CA ALA A 28 3.62 26.06 -4.75
C ALA A 28 2.87 25.24 -5.81
N VAL A 29 3.62 24.58 -6.70
CA VAL A 29 3.11 23.60 -7.66
C VAL A 29 3.75 22.25 -7.38
N GLY A 30 2.93 21.25 -7.10
CA GLY A 30 3.36 19.86 -6.91
C GLY A 30 2.87 18.99 -8.06
N PHE A 31 3.71 18.04 -8.50
CA PHE A 31 3.33 17.02 -9.47
C PHE A 31 3.12 15.68 -8.74
N GLY A 32 2.10 14.93 -9.15
CA GLY A 32 1.77 13.65 -8.55
C GLY A 32 0.43 13.11 -9.02
N TYR A 33 -0.08 12.11 -8.32
CA TYR A 33 -1.36 11.48 -8.60
C TYR A 33 -2.41 11.93 -7.58
N LEU A 34 -3.62 12.22 -8.05
CA LEU A 34 -4.80 12.42 -7.23
C LEU A 34 -5.86 11.42 -7.68
N LEU A 35 -6.27 10.56 -6.76
CA LEU A 35 -7.38 9.64 -6.97
C LEU A 35 -8.55 10.07 -6.09
N LEU A 36 -9.68 10.34 -6.74
CA LEU A 36 -10.92 10.69 -6.06
C LEU A 36 -11.98 9.67 -6.47
N ARG A 37 -12.62 9.05 -5.48
CA ARG A 37 -13.78 8.18 -5.66
C ARG A 37 -14.95 8.77 -4.88
N ARG A 38 -16.13 8.86 -5.51
CA ARG A 38 -17.35 9.26 -4.81
C ARG A 38 -17.66 8.23 -3.71
N ALA A 39 -17.74 8.69 -2.47
CA ALA A 39 -18.18 7.84 -1.36
C ALA A 39 -19.70 7.60 -1.45
N THR A 40 -20.13 6.38 -1.15
CA THR A 40 -21.54 5.99 -1.01
C THR A 40 -22.08 6.19 0.42
N GLY A 41 -21.20 6.56 1.37
CA GLY A 41 -21.50 6.86 2.77
C GLY A 41 -20.52 7.86 3.37
N VAL A 42 -20.16 7.70 4.65
CA VAL A 42 -19.12 8.53 5.28
C VAL A 42 -17.77 8.21 4.64
N PRO A 43 -17.03 9.20 4.11
CA PRO A 43 -15.69 8.96 3.58
C PRO A 43 -14.77 8.36 4.65
N SER A 44 -14.19 7.19 4.37
CA SER A 44 -13.35 6.44 5.30
C SER A 44 -11.89 6.30 4.84
N LEU A 45 -11.56 6.83 3.65
CA LEU A 45 -10.21 6.77 3.09
C LEU A 45 -9.69 8.19 2.84
N ALA A 46 -8.67 8.57 3.60
CA ALA A 46 -7.86 9.76 3.36
C ALA A 46 -6.40 9.35 3.50
N ARG A 47 -5.71 9.23 2.35
CA ARG A 47 -4.33 8.74 2.30
C ARG A 47 -3.46 9.70 1.51
N PHE A 48 -2.34 10.08 2.11
CA PHE A 48 -1.35 10.96 1.52
C PHE A 48 0.00 10.28 1.63
N GLU A 49 0.64 10.09 0.49
CA GLU A 49 1.90 9.37 0.41
C GLU A 49 2.90 10.13 -0.44
N ARG A 50 4.16 10.07 -0.03
CA ARG A 50 5.28 10.56 -0.81
C ARG A 50 6.13 9.38 -1.23
N MET A 51 6.23 9.16 -2.53
CA MET A 51 7.08 8.12 -3.09
C MET A 51 8.40 8.76 -3.53
N PRO A 52 9.52 8.54 -2.81
CA PRO A 52 10.81 9.11 -3.18
C PRO A 52 11.42 8.48 -4.43
N GLN A 53 11.03 7.26 -4.76
CA GLN A 53 11.44 6.51 -5.94
C GLN A 53 10.60 6.89 -7.17
N PRO A 54 11.16 6.76 -8.40
CA PRO A 54 10.38 6.78 -9.63
C PRO A 54 9.32 5.67 -9.64
N ILE A 55 8.19 5.95 -10.29
CA ILE A 55 7.11 4.98 -10.50
C ILE A 55 6.96 4.80 -12.01
N ASP A 56 7.49 3.69 -12.53
CA ASP A 56 7.55 3.44 -13.97
C ASP A 56 6.44 2.51 -14.48
N HIS A 57 5.38 2.29 -13.68
CA HIS A 57 4.31 1.33 -13.95
C HIS A 57 2.93 1.96 -14.02
N ALA A 58 2.00 1.29 -14.72
CA ALA A 58 0.60 1.69 -14.76
C ALA A 58 -0.05 1.48 -13.37
N LEU A 59 -0.39 2.59 -12.70
CA LEU A 59 -0.96 2.56 -11.34
C LEU A 59 -2.46 2.25 -11.29
N GLY A 60 -3.19 2.33 -12.40
CA GLY A 60 -4.65 2.18 -12.43
C GLY A 60 -5.15 0.88 -11.78
N PRO A 61 -4.67 -0.30 -12.24
CA PRO A 61 -5.06 -1.58 -11.63
C PRO A 61 -4.70 -1.70 -10.16
N HIS A 62 -3.50 -1.25 -9.77
CA HIS A 62 -3.06 -1.26 -8.37
C HIS A 62 -3.96 -0.40 -7.49
N LEU A 63 -4.29 0.81 -7.93
CA LEU A 63 -5.19 1.70 -7.20
C LEU A 63 -6.62 1.14 -7.10
N ALA A 64 -7.11 0.49 -8.16
CA ALA A 64 -8.41 -0.18 -8.14
C ALA A 64 -8.43 -1.33 -7.12
N ALA A 65 -7.39 -2.17 -7.10
CA ALA A 65 -7.23 -3.25 -6.13
C ALA A 65 -7.13 -2.72 -4.69
N SER A 66 -6.33 -1.67 -4.44
CA SER A 66 -6.23 -1.02 -3.13
C SER A 66 -7.57 -0.47 -2.65
N LEU A 67 -8.37 0.12 -3.54
CA LEU A 67 -9.70 0.62 -3.20
C LEU A 67 -10.68 -0.50 -2.87
N ALA A 68 -10.65 -1.62 -3.61
CA ALA A 68 -11.47 -2.80 -3.33
C ALA A 68 -11.06 -3.47 -2.02
N ALA A 69 -9.76 -3.56 -1.74
CA ALA A 69 -9.21 -4.06 -0.49
C ALA A 69 -9.65 -3.20 0.70
N HIS A 70 -9.59 -1.87 0.58
CA HIS A 70 -10.09 -0.94 1.58
C HIS A 70 -11.58 -1.15 1.87
N ASP A 71 -12.41 -1.25 0.83
CA ASP A 71 -13.86 -1.45 1.00
C ASP A 71 -14.17 -2.78 1.69
N ARG A 72 -13.47 -3.86 1.32
CA ARG A 72 -13.61 -5.16 1.97
C ARG A 72 -13.20 -5.08 3.44
N LEU A 73 -12.05 -4.49 3.76
CA LEU A 73 -11.57 -4.35 5.13
C LEU A 73 -12.46 -3.48 6.00
N ALA A 74 -13.08 -2.44 5.45
CA ALA A 74 -14.01 -1.57 6.16
C ALA A 74 -15.27 -2.33 6.63
N ALA A 75 -15.60 -3.45 5.99
CA ALA A 75 -16.71 -4.32 6.39
C ALA A 75 -16.32 -5.42 7.39
N LEU A 76 -15.01 -5.60 7.67
CA LEU A 76 -14.51 -6.66 8.54
C LEU A 76 -14.11 -6.14 9.92
N THR A 77 -14.58 -6.83 10.95
CA THR A 77 -14.01 -6.75 12.31
C THR A 77 -12.65 -7.44 12.36
N ASP A 78 -11.85 -7.20 13.41
CA ASP A 78 -10.55 -7.86 13.57
C ASP A 78 -10.69 -9.38 13.73
N ALA A 79 -11.75 -9.85 14.40
CA ALA A 79 -12.04 -11.28 14.49
C ALA A 79 -12.33 -11.92 13.12
N GLN A 80 -13.04 -11.20 12.24
CA GLN A 80 -13.30 -11.67 10.87
C GLN A 80 -12.05 -11.62 9.99
N LEU A 81 -11.19 -10.61 10.17
CA LEU A 81 -9.88 -10.56 9.50
C LEU A 81 -8.98 -11.71 9.96
N ALA A 82 -8.92 -11.98 11.28
CA ALA A 82 -8.18 -13.11 11.83
C ALA A 82 -8.71 -14.46 11.31
N ALA A 83 -10.01 -14.57 11.04
CA ALA A 83 -10.60 -15.77 10.43
C ALA A 83 -10.42 -15.84 8.90
N SER A 84 -9.90 -14.81 8.26
CA SER A 84 -9.67 -14.79 6.81
C SER A 84 -8.36 -15.48 6.43
N VAL A 85 -8.33 -16.03 5.23
CA VAL A 85 -7.12 -16.59 4.61
C VAL A 85 -6.57 -15.56 3.63
N LEU A 86 -5.26 -15.29 3.72
CA LEU A 86 -4.56 -14.32 2.90
C LEU A 86 -3.38 -15.00 2.19
N HIS A 87 -3.02 -14.45 1.04
CA HIS A 87 -1.82 -14.82 0.30
C HIS A 87 -0.89 -13.61 0.14
N VAL A 88 0.42 -13.86 0.04
CA VAL A 88 1.40 -12.85 -0.37
C VAL A 88 1.25 -12.56 -1.86
N ALA A 89 1.28 -11.29 -2.23
CA ALA A 89 1.27 -10.90 -3.63
C ALA A 89 2.54 -11.42 -4.35
N PRO A 90 2.43 -11.94 -5.59
CA PRO A 90 3.50 -12.68 -6.24
C PRO A 90 4.76 -11.85 -6.57
N ASP A 91 4.65 -10.53 -6.54
CA ASP A 91 5.74 -9.58 -6.77
C ASP A 91 6.45 -9.13 -5.48
N VAL A 92 5.97 -9.57 -4.30
CA VAL A 92 6.60 -9.24 -3.01
C VAL A 92 7.85 -10.08 -2.82
N THR A 93 8.94 -9.42 -2.43
CA THR A 93 10.23 -10.04 -2.14
C THR A 93 10.68 -9.68 -0.73
N GLU A 94 11.45 -10.58 -0.11
CA GLU A 94 12.06 -10.36 1.20
C GLU A 94 13.58 -10.30 1.09
N ALA A 95 14.21 -9.36 1.80
CA ALA A 95 15.64 -9.28 1.98
C ALA A 95 15.99 -9.29 3.48
N ARG A 96 17.02 -10.05 3.85
CA ARG A 96 17.56 -10.12 5.21
C ARG A 96 19.01 -9.66 5.24
N HIS A 97 19.32 -8.71 6.11
CA HIS A 97 20.68 -8.19 6.27
C HIS A 97 21.27 -8.62 7.61
N HIS A 98 22.35 -9.40 7.53
CA HIS A 98 23.09 -9.90 8.68
C HIS A 98 24.40 -9.14 8.83
N ARG A 99 24.86 -8.99 10.08
CA ARG A 99 26.29 -8.73 10.29
C ARG A 99 27.07 -10.02 10.05
N PRO A 100 28.26 -9.96 9.44
CA PRO A 100 29.06 -11.16 9.24
C PRO A 100 29.27 -11.94 10.55
N GLY A 101 28.85 -13.21 10.57
CA GLY A 101 28.97 -14.10 11.72
C GLY A 101 27.78 -14.12 12.69
N GLU A 102 26.78 -13.25 12.52
CA GLU A 102 25.54 -13.29 13.32
C GLU A 102 24.46 -14.13 12.62
N GLU A 103 23.81 -15.02 13.39
CA GLU A 103 22.76 -15.89 12.88
C GLU A 103 21.44 -15.15 12.62
N ALA A 104 21.08 -14.20 13.50
CA ALA A 104 19.87 -13.40 13.36
C ALA A 104 20.10 -12.17 12.45
N PRO A 105 19.11 -11.78 11.62
CA PRO A 105 19.23 -10.57 10.82
C PRO A 105 19.09 -9.32 11.68
N THR A 106 19.79 -8.26 11.29
CA THR A 106 19.64 -6.91 11.87
C THR A 106 18.56 -6.09 11.18
N VAL A 107 18.23 -6.42 9.92
CA VAL A 107 17.17 -5.78 9.13
C VAL A 107 16.46 -6.86 8.33
N ILE A 108 15.14 -6.80 8.32
CA ILE A 108 14.28 -7.55 7.40
C ILE A 108 13.50 -6.52 6.60
N GLU A 109 13.54 -6.62 5.27
CA GLU A 109 12.84 -5.72 4.36
C GLU A 109 11.87 -6.51 3.48
N LEU A 110 10.64 -6.03 3.37
CA LEU A 110 9.66 -6.47 2.38
C LEU A 110 9.57 -5.43 1.27
N ARG A 111 9.63 -5.86 0.02
CA ARG A 111 9.58 -4.97 -1.14
C ARG A 111 8.55 -5.44 -2.15
N GLN A 112 7.65 -4.54 -2.52
CA GLN A 112 6.70 -4.70 -3.61
C GLN A 112 7.40 -4.50 -4.96
N GLY A 113 7.21 -5.42 -5.90
CA GLY A 113 7.82 -5.36 -7.23
C GLY A 113 7.03 -4.47 -8.22
N ALA A 114 5.71 -4.40 -8.03
CA ALA A 114 4.74 -3.66 -8.83
C ALA A 114 4.13 -2.46 -8.07
N GLY A 115 3.12 -1.83 -8.64
CA GLY A 115 2.41 -0.71 -8.00
C GLY A 115 3.35 0.46 -7.68
N PHE A 116 3.35 0.90 -6.42
CA PHE A 116 4.21 1.98 -5.95
C PHE A 116 5.62 1.50 -5.55
N GLN A 117 5.90 0.20 -5.66
CA GLN A 117 7.20 -0.38 -5.34
C GLN A 117 7.69 -0.04 -3.91
N ARG A 118 6.76 -0.12 -2.95
CA ARG A 118 7.03 0.20 -1.55
C ARG A 118 8.05 -0.78 -0.97
N ALA A 119 8.90 -0.26 -0.09
CA ALA A 119 9.80 -1.04 0.75
C ALA A 119 9.49 -0.75 2.22
N LEU A 120 9.40 -1.81 3.02
CA LEU A 120 9.04 -1.75 4.44
C LEU A 120 10.10 -2.50 5.24
N VAL A 121 10.73 -1.83 6.19
CA VAL A 121 11.51 -2.51 7.22
C VAL A 121 10.54 -3.08 8.25
N VAL A 122 10.66 -4.37 8.52
CA VAL A 122 9.74 -5.11 9.39
C VAL A 122 10.50 -5.86 10.47
N ASP A 123 9.84 -6.13 11.59
CA ASP A 123 10.32 -7.05 12.62
C ASP A 123 10.09 -8.52 12.23
N PRO A 124 10.71 -9.47 12.94
CA PRO A 124 10.57 -10.91 12.66
C PRO A 124 9.14 -11.44 12.72
N GLY A 125 8.27 -10.88 13.57
CA GLY A 125 6.89 -11.33 13.71
C GLY A 125 6.05 -11.02 12.47
N LEU A 126 6.13 -9.78 11.97
CA LEU A 126 5.44 -9.43 10.74
C LEU A 126 6.05 -10.13 9.52
N ALA A 127 7.38 -10.28 9.44
CA ALA A 127 8.04 -11.02 8.37
C ALA A 127 7.59 -12.50 8.34
N ALA A 128 7.54 -13.16 9.50
CA ALA A 128 7.06 -14.53 9.61
C ALA A 128 5.59 -14.66 9.18
N LEU A 129 4.74 -13.71 9.59
CA LEU A 129 3.32 -13.72 9.19
C LEU A 129 3.18 -13.58 7.68
N VAL A 130 3.86 -12.62 7.06
CA VAL A 130 3.82 -12.45 5.61
C VAL A 130 4.33 -13.72 4.92
N GLY A 131 5.50 -14.23 5.30
CA GLY A 131 6.05 -15.44 4.70
C GLY A 131 5.18 -16.70 4.86
N ALA A 132 4.29 -16.74 5.85
CA ALA A 132 3.37 -17.84 6.09
C ALA A 132 1.97 -17.66 5.44
N CYS A 133 1.68 -16.48 4.86
CA CYS A 133 0.44 -16.24 4.11
C CYS A 133 0.54 -16.86 2.71
N ASP A 134 0.33 -18.17 2.61
CA ASP A 134 0.37 -18.93 1.35
C ASP A 134 -1.01 -19.25 0.76
N GLY A 135 -2.09 -18.86 1.45
CA GLY A 135 -3.47 -19.17 1.07
C GLY A 135 -4.06 -20.43 1.73
N ASP A 136 -3.36 -21.06 2.67
CA ASP A 136 -3.86 -22.30 3.31
C ASP A 136 -4.48 -22.07 4.69
N LEU A 137 -3.89 -21.19 5.50
CA LEU A 137 -4.28 -20.99 6.91
C LEU A 137 -4.87 -19.60 7.17
N ALA A 138 -5.80 -19.56 8.12
CA ALA A 138 -6.37 -18.31 8.59
C ALA A 138 -5.31 -17.48 9.33
N VAL A 139 -5.35 -16.15 9.16
CA VAL A 139 -4.37 -15.23 9.75
C VAL A 139 -4.21 -15.42 11.27
N GLY A 140 -5.31 -15.64 12.00
CA GLY A 140 -5.27 -15.85 13.45
C GLY A 140 -4.57 -17.14 13.85
N VAL A 141 -4.63 -18.19 13.02
CA VAL A 141 -3.89 -19.45 13.25
C VAL A 141 -2.40 -19.21 13.05
N LEU A 142 -2.02 -18.47 12.00
CA LEU A 142 -0.64 -18.10 11.74
C LEU A 142 -0.07 -17.25 12.89
N VAL A 143 -0.81 -16.25 13.36
CA VAL A 143 -0.39 -15.39 14.48
C VAL A 143 -0.19 -16.22 15.76
N ALA A 144 -1.10 -17.13 16.09
CA ALA A 144 -0.96 -17.99 17.26
C ALA A 144 0.28 -18.89 17.18
N ALA A 145 0.55 -19.48 16.00
CA ALA A 145 1.74 -20.30 15.79
C ALA A 145 3.04 -19.49 15.88
N ILE A 146 3.04 -18.25 15.36
CA ILE A 146 4.19 -17.35 15.45
C ILE A 146 4.42 -16.90 16.90
N ALA A 147 3.35 -16.65 17.66
CA ALA A 147 3.46 -16.29 19.08
C ALA A 147 4.13 -17.41 19.88
N ASP A 148 3.75 -18.66 19.63
CA ASP A 148 4.36 -19.85 20.24
C ASP A 148 5.84 -19.97 19.84
N LEU A 149 6.16 -19.82 18.56
CA LEU A 149 7.54 -19.88 18.05
C LEU A 149 8.45 -18.79 18.63
N LEU A 150 7.91 -17.58 18.84
CA LEU A 150 8.64 -16.44 19.39
C LEU A 150 8.60 -16.38 20.93
N GLU A 151 7.87 -17.30 21.58
CA GLU A 151 7.64 -17.32 23.03
C GLU A 151 7.07 -15.99 23.56
N VAL A 152 6.10 -15.42 22.84
CA VAL A 152 5.41 -14.16 23.20
C VAL A 152 3.91 -14.37 23.44
N ASP A 153 3.28 -13.39 24.10
CA ASP A 153 1.83 -13.40 24.31
C ASP A 153 1.07 -13.26 22.97
N ALA A 154 0.17 -14.22 22.70
CA ALA A 154 -0.53 -14.30 21.43
C ALA A 154 -1.54 -13.16 21.22
N ASP A 155 -2.22 -12.72 22.28
CA ASP A 155 -3.20 -11.63 22.20
C ASP A 155 -2.48 -10.28 21.96
N ALA A 156 -1.35 -10.06 22.62
CA ALA A 156 -0.51 -8.90 22.40
C ALA A 156 0.07 -8.87 20.98
N LEU A 157 0.55 -10.01 20.46
CA LEU A 157 1.03 -10.12 19.09
C LEU A 157 -0.10 -9.88 18.07
N ALA A 158 -1.29 -10.44 18.30
CA ALA A 158 -2.44 -10.19 17.45
C ALA A 158 -2.82 -8.70 17.43
N ALA A 159 -2.85 -8.05 18.58
CA ALA A 159 -3.16 -6.62 18.68
C ALA A 159 -2.15 -5.74 17.93
N ASP A 160 -0.87 -6.11 17.89
CA ASP A 160 0.16 -5.42 17.08
C ASP A 160 0.01 -5.71 15.58
N LEU A 161 -0.18 -6.98 15.21
CA LEU A 161 -0.14 -7.41 13.82
C LEU A 161 -1.42 -7.07 13.04
N MET A 162 -2.61 -7.11 13.64
CA MET A 162 -3.88 -6.91 12.90
C MET A 162 -3.95 -5.55 12.18
N PRO A 163 -3.61 -4.40 12.81
CA PRO A 163 -3.56 -3.12 12.10
C PRO A 163 -2.56 -3.11 10.93
N ARG A 164 -1.43 -3.81 11.09
CA ARG A 164 -0.37 -3.89 10.08
C ARG A 164 -0.78 -4.79 8.91
N VAL A 165 -1.46 -5.90 9.17
CA VAL A 165 -2.08 -6.75 8.13
C VAL A 165 -3.07 -5.95 7.30
N ARG A 166 -3.92 -5.12 7.92
CA ARG A 166 -4.86 -4.24 7.20
C ARG A 166 -4.10 -3.30 6.25
N GLU A 167 -3.02 -2.68 6.71
CA GLU A 167 -2.19 -1.81 5.88
C GLU A 167 -1.53 -2.58 4.73
N LEU A 168 -0.98 -3.78 4.98
CA LEU A 168 -0.39 -4.63 3.94
C LEU A 168 -1.41 -5.07 2.89
N VAL A 169 -2.66 -5.33 3.28
CA VAL A 169 -3.74 -5.65 2.35
C VAL A 169 -4.13 -4.44 1.50
N VAL A 170 -4.27 -3.24 2.10
CA VAL A 170 -4.58 -2.00 1.34
C VAL A 170 -3.45 -1.64 0.37
N THR A 171 -2.19 -1.81 0.79
CA THR A 171 -1.01 -1.48 -0.01
C THR A 171 -0.60 -2.58 -0.99
N GLY A 172 -1.29 -3.72 -1.00
CA GLY A 172 -1.09 -4.79 -1.98
C GLY A 172 0.15 -5.65 -1.73
N PHE A 173 0.57 -5.82 -0.48
CA PHE A 173 1.54 -6.86 -0.08
C PHE A 173 0.83 -8.19 0.21
N LEU A 174 -0.38 -8.11 0.75
CA LEU A 174 -1.24 -9.26 1.02
C LEU A 174 -2.56 -9.13 0.24
N GLY A 175 -3.14 -10.26 -0.16
CA GLY A 175 -4.41 -10.34 -0.85
C GLY A 175 -5.33 -11.36 -0.20
N PHE A 176 -6.64 -11.21 -0.41
CA PHE A 176 -7.60 -12.25 -0.09
C PHE A 176 -7.76 -13.21 -1.26
N ASP A 177 -8.03 -14.48 -1.01
CA ASP A 177 -8.46 -15.40 -2.06
C ASP A 177 -9.88 -15.08 -2.56
N GLY A 178 -10.07 -15.25 -3.88
CA GLY A 178 -11.34 -15.03 -4.59
C GLY A 178 -11.18 -14.14 -5.83
N PRO A 179 -12.00 -14.31 -6.87
CA PRO A 179 -11.85 -13.57 -8.12
C PRO A 179 -12.01 -12.06 -7.88
N GLU A 180 -11.27 -11.25 -8.64
CA GLU A 180 -11.59 -9.82 -8.77
C GLU A 180 -13.10 -9.69 -9.07
N PRO A 181 -13.83 -8.76 -8.43
CA PRO A 181 -15.21 -8.51 -8.80
C PRO A 181 -15.23 -8.12 -10.28
N THR A 182 -15.74 -9.03 -11.10
CA THR A 182 -15.93 -8.80 -12.54
C THR A 182 -16.74 -7.52 -12.70
N GLU A 183 -16.19 -6.55 -13.45
CA GLU A 183 -16.92 -5.38 -13.91
C GLU A 183 -18.28 -5.84 -14.46
N ALA A 184 -19.36 -5.45 -13.77
CA ALA A 184 -20.68 -5.54 -14.33
C ALA A 184 -20.69 -4.58 -15.53
N ALA A 185 -20.55 -5.14 -16.73
CA ALA A 185 -20.79 -4.44 -17.97
C ALA A 185 -22.19 -3.79 -17.92
N GLY A 186 -22.20 -2.46 -17.96
CA GLY A 186 -23.39 -1.62 -18.06
C GLY A 186 -23.07 -0.40 -18.90
#